data_AF-A0A3S2A4U5-F1
#
_entry.id   AF-A0A3S2A4U5-F1
#
_cell.length_a   1.000
_cell.length_b   1.000
_cell.length_c   1.000
_cell.angle_alpha   90.00
_cell.angle_beta   90.00
_cell.angle_gamma   90.00
#
_symmetry.space_group_name_H-M   'P 1'
#
loop_
_entity.id
_entity.type
_entity.pdbx_description
1 polymer ?
#
loop_
_entity_poly.entity_id
_entity_poly.type
_entity_poly.pdbx_seq_one_letter_code
_entity_poly.pdbx_strand_id
1 'polypeptide(L)'
;MTPNPLLDIRIGTMVRANLDDPAAYIKQILPLGFESIQPFFWQTLGGKDLPRLAGQIREAIGDADVTVSSLGVFGNPLEDGEVDRGVLKAWETVIDNA
;
A
#
# COMPACT_ATOMS: atom_id res chain seq x y z
N MET A 1 -21.53 2.79 24.90
CA MET A 1 -20.18 3.12 25.42
C MET A 1 -19.34 3.48 24.20
N THR A 2 -18.83 4.70 24.11
CA THR A 2 -17.99 5.09 22.97
C THR A 2 -16.64 4.40 23.13
N PRO A 3 -16.13 3.64 22.14
CA PRO A 3 -14.81 3.03 22.24
C PRO A 3 -13.74 4.11 22.44
N ASN A 4 -12.69 3.80 23.21
CA ASN A 4 -11.57 4.69 23.43
C ASN A 4 -10.67 4.67 22.18
N PRO A 5 -10.60 5.75 21.38
CA PRO A 5 -9.85 5.73 20.12
C PRO A 5 -8.35 5.44 20.30
N LEU A 6 -7.80 5.70 21.48
CA LEU A 6 -6.40 5.39 21.80
C LEU A 6 -6.13 3.88 21.87
N LEU A 7 -7.16 3.07 22.10
CA LEU A 7 -7.06 1.61 22.10
C LEU A 7 -7.28 0.99 20.71
N ASP A 8 -7.60 1.80 19.70
CA ASP A 8 -7.85 1.36 18.31
C ASP A 8 -6.64 1.61 17.38
N ILE A 9 -5.48 2.02 17.92
CA ILE A 9 -4.27 2.24 17.12
C ILE A 9 -3.62 0.90 16.79
N ARG A 10 -3.63 0.54 15.50
CA ARG A 10 -3.01 -0.68 14.97
C ARG A 10 -1.50 -0.52 14.83
N ILE A 11 -0.75 -1.58 15.15
CA ILE A 11 0.66 -1.72 14.78
C ILE A 11 0.75 -2.04 13.29
N GLY A 12 1.14 -1.04 12.50
CA GLY A 12 1.21 -1.14 11.04
C GLY A 12 2.63 -1.17 10.47
N THR A 13 2.74 -1.60 9.21
CA THR A 13 4.00 -1.50 8.44
C THR A 13 3.76 -1.13 6.98
N MET A 14 4.84 -0.78 6.27
CA MET A 14 4.81 -0.40 4.86
C MET A 14 5.27 -1.55 3.96
N VAL A 15 4.55 -1.78 2.87
CA VAL A 15 4.88 -2.78 1.86
C VAL A 15 5.13 -2.08 0.54
N ARG A 16 6.32 -2.25 -0.04
CA ARG A 16 6.61 -1.67 -1.36
C ARG A 16 5.86 -2.46 -2.44
N ALA A 17 4.85 -1.83 -3.04
CA ALA A 17 3.87 -2.42 -3.93
C ALA A 17 4.40 -2.65 -5.36
N ASN A 18 5.44 -1.93 -5.76
CA ASN A 18 6.14 -2.12 -7.03
C ASN A 18 7.38 -3.03 -6.94
N LEU A 19 7.52 -3.83 -5.87
CA LEU A 19 8.44 -4.98 -5.88
C LEU A 19 8.03 -6.00 -6.95
N ASP A 20 8.94 -6.90 -7.32
CA ASP A 20 8.63 -7.99 -8.24
C ASP A 20 7.45 -8.84 -7.71
N ASP A 21 7.51 -9.25 -6.43
CA ASP A 21 6.47 -10.00 -5.74
C ASP A 21 6.13 -9.42 -4.33
N PRO A 22 5.27 -8.40 -4.26
CA PRO A 22 4.85 -7.83 -2.97
C PRO A 22 3.96 -8.79 -2.16
N ALA A 23 3.27 -9.73 -2.82
CA ALA A 23 2.38 -10.68 -2.16
C ALA A 23 3.19 -11.73 -1.36
N ALA A 24 4.29 -12.23 -1.93
CA ALA A 24 5.21 -13.09 -1.21
C ALA A 24 5.81 -12.39 0.03
N TYR A 25 6.17 -11.12 -0.10
CA TYR A 25 6.67 -10.33 1.03
C TYR A 25 5.62 -10.19 2.14
N ILE A 26 4.36 -9.92 1.79
CA ILE A 26 3.25 -9.87 2.76
C ILE A 26 3.15 -11.20 3.51
N LYS A 27 3.08 -12.33 2.81
CA LYS A 27 3.01 -13.67 3.43
C LYS A 27 4.16 -13.93 4.42
N GLN A 28 5.35 -13.39 4.15
CA GLN A 28 6.50 -13.48 5.04
C GLN A 28 6.34 -12.65 6.33
N ILE A 29 5.78 -11.43 6.23
CA ILE A 29 5.76 -10.48 7.36
C ILE A 29 4.52 -10.59 8.24
N LEU A 30 3.38 -11.08 7.74
CA LEU A 30 2.16 -11.16 8.55
C LEU A 30 2.31 -11.99 9.83
N PRO A 31 3.05 -13.13 9.85
CA PRO A 31 3.30 -13.87 11.09
C PRO A 31 4.05 -13.10 12.18
N LEU A 32 4.62 -11.92 11.87
CA LEU A 32 5.30 -11.07 12.84
C LEU A 32 4.35 -10.22 13.70
N GLY A 33 3.05 -10.26 13.44
CA GLY A 33 2.02 -9.64 14.28
C GLY A 33 1.58 -8.23 13.86
N PHE A 34 1.78 -7.85 12.59
CA PHE A 34 1.24 -6.58 12.08
C PHE A 34 -0.28 -6.66 11.93
N GLU A 35 -0.97 -5.64 12.43
CA GLU A 35 -2.43 -5.49 12.39
C GLU A 35 -2.87 -4.65 11.18
N SER A 36 -1.93 -3.95 10.55
CA SER A 36 -2.21 -3.22 9.31
C SER A 36 -1.00 -3.12 8.38
N ILE A 37 -1.29 -2.92 7.09
CA ILE A 37 -0.27 -2.61 6.09
C ILE A 37 -0.64 -1.38 5.27
N GLN A 38 0.38 -0.65 4.83
CA GLN A 38 0.29 0.39 3.80
C GLN A 38 1.08 -0.05 2.58
N PRO A 39 0.44 -0.54 1.51
CA PRO A 39 1.08 -0.65 0.21
C PRO A 39 1.51 0.74 -0.28
N PHE A 40 2.73 0.86 -0.78
CA PHE A 40 3.22 2.12 -1.33
C PHE A 40 4.05 1.94 -2.60
N PHE A 41 4.03 2.95 -3.45
CA PHE A 41 4.83 3.03 -4.67
C PHE A 41 5.93 4.07 -4.52
N TRP A 42 7.17 3.69 -4.81
CA TRP A 42 8.28 4.65 -4.85
C TRP A 42 8.41 5.23 -6.26
N GLN A 43 8.05 6.50 -6.41
CA GLN A 43 8.06 7.35 -7.60
C GLN A 43 7.21 6.90 -8.80
N THR A 44 7.02 5.60 -9.02
CA THR A 44 6.30 5.04 -10.15
C THR A 44 5.50 3.80 -9.74
N LEU A 45 4.40 3.54 -10.45
CA LEU A 45 3.65 2.29 -10.31
C LEU A 45 4.42 1.06 -10.80
N GLY A 46 5.52 1.25 -11.54
CA GLY A 46 6.36 0.14 -12.03
C GLY A 46 5.63 -0.80 -12.99
N GLY A 47 4.65 -0.30 -13.75
CA GLY A 47 3.86 -1.10 -14.68
C GLY A 47 2.90 -2.09 -14.01
N LYS A 48 2.67 -1.98 -12.70
CA LYS A 48 1.71 -2.84 -11.99
C LYS A 48 0.28 -2.56 -12.43
N ASP A 49 -0.48 -3.63 -12.64
CA ASP A 49 -1.93 -3.62 -12.77
C ASP A 49 -2.53 -3.56 -11.36
N LEU A 50 -3.18 -2.44 -11.00
CA LEU A 50 -3.67 -2.21 -9.64
C LEU A 50 -4.79 -3.17 -9.22
N PRO A 51 -5.85 -3.41 -10.02
CA PRO A 51 -6.86 -4.43 -9.69
C PRO A 51 -6.25 -5.81 -9.46
N ARG A 52 -5.30 -6.24 -10.31
CA ARG A 52 -4.62 -7.52 -10.14
C ARG A 52 -3.79 -7.54 -8.85
N LEU A 53 -3.04 -6.48 -8.59
CA LEU A 53 -2.23 -6.34 -7.38
C LEU A 53 -3.09 -6.37 -6.11
N ALA A 54 -4.24 -5.68 -6.13
CA ALA A 54 -5.18 -5.69 -5.01
C ALA A 54 -5.70 -7.12 -4.73
N GLY A 55 -6.00 -7.89 -5.78
CA GLY A 55 -6.36 -9.31 -5.65
C GLY A 55 -5.23 -10.14 -5.03
N GLN A 56 -3.99 -9.94 -5.48
CA GLN A 56 -2.81 -10.64 -4.95
C GLN A 56 -2.52 -10.29 -3.49
N ILE A 57 -2.66 -9.02 -3.11
CA ILE A 57 -2.53 -8.56 -1.72
C ILE A 57 -3.62 -9.18 -0.84
N ARG A 58 -4.87 -9.17 -1.30
CA ARG A 58 -5.99 -9.80 -0.58
C ARG A 58 -5.75 -11.30 -0.37
N GLU A 59 -5.30 -12.01 -1.40
CA GLU A 59 -4.96 -13.43 -1.30
C GLU A 59 -3.78 -13.66 -0.34
N ALA A 60 -2.79 -12.78 -0.34
CA ALA A 60 -1.64 -12.86 0.56
C ALA A 60 -2.02 -12.63 2.03
N ILE A 61 -2.99 -11.76 2.29
CA ILE A 61 -3.57 -11.57 3.63
C ILE A 61 -4.37 -12.80 4.06
N GLY A 62 -5.13 -13.40 3.13
CA GLY A 62 -5.96 -14.56 3.43
C GLY A 62 -6.97 -14.25 4.53
N ASP A 63 -7.04 -15.12 5.54
CA ASP A 63 -7.95 -15.00 6.68
C ASP A 63 -7.36 -14.22 7.87
N ALA A 64 -6.17 -13.63 7.72
CA ALA A 64 -5.55 -12.86 8.80
C ALA A 64 -6.34 -11.57 9.08
N ASP A 65 -6.47 -11.20 10.36
CA ASP A 65 -7.10 -9.95 10.78
C ASP A 65 -6.15 -8.75 10.57
N VAL A 66 -5.95 -8.40 9.30
CA VAL A 66 -5.01 -7.36 8.87
C VAL A 66 -5.75 -6.35 8.00
N THR A 67 -5.66 -5.08 8.37
CA THR A 67 -6.28 -3.99 7.60
C THR A 67 -5.28 -3.38 6.62
N VAL A 68 -5.66 -3.23 5.34
CA VAL A 68 -4.98 -2.27 4.45
C VAL A 68 -5.44 -0.88 4.84
N SER A 69 -4.60 -0.13 5.57
CA SER A 69 -5.03 1.12 6.23
C SER A 69 -4.92 2.34 5.33
N SER A 70 -4.09 2.26 4.30
CA SER A 70 -3.78 3.37 3.37
C SER A 70 -3.05 2.85 2.15
N LEU A 71 -3.04 3.65 1.08
CA LEU A 71 -2.29 3.41 -0.16
C LEU A 71 -1.47 4.67 -0.45
N GLY A 72 -0.17 4.53 -0.73
CA GLY A 72 0.74 5.67 -0.85
C GLY A 72 1.54 5.73 -2.15
N VAL A 73 1.87 6.95 -2.59
CA VAL A 73 2.87 7.21 -3.64
C VAL A 73 3.90 8.19 -3.10
N PHE A 74 5.18 7.85 -3.21
CA PHE A 74 6.27 8.60 -2.59
C PHE A 74 7.11 9.25 -3.69
N GLY A 75 7.17 10.57 -3.70
CA GLY A 75 7.87 11.38 -4.71
C GLY A 75 7.39 12.83 -4.64
N ASN A 76 7.98 13.72 -5.46
CA ASN A 76 7.54 15.11 -5.58
C ASN A 76 6.54 15.25 -6.75
N PRO A 77 5.24 15.52 -6.51
CA PRO A 77 4.26 15.75 -7.58
C PRO A 77 4.13 17.23 -7.98
N LEU A 78 4.91 18.14 -7.38
CA LEU A 78 4.68 19.59 -7.46
C LEU A 78 5.60 20.31 -8.45
N GLU A 79 6.58 19.62 -9.01
CA GLU A 79 7.51 20.15 -10.01
C GLU A 79 7.16 19.66 -11.43
N ASP A 80 7.83 20.23 -12.42
CA ASP A 80 7.59 19.96 -13.84
C ASP A 80 8.67 19.05 -14.46
N GLY A 81 9.45 18.32 -13.66
CA GLY A 81 10.35 17.29 -14.17
C GLY A 81 9.59 16.11 -14.76
N GLU A 82 10.27 15.29 -15.57
CA GLU A 82 9.68 14.05 -16.10
C GLU A 82 9.25 13.10 -14.96
N VAL A 83 10.09 12.97 -13.94
CA VAL A 83 9.80 12.16 -12.74
C VAL A 83 8.60 12.74 -11.99
N ASP A 84 8.54 14.06 -11.81
CA ASP A 84 7.49 14.71 -11.02
C ASP A 84 6.11 14.57 -11.66
N ARG A 85 6.03 14.76 -12.99
CA ARG A 85 4.82 14.45 -13.76
C ARG A 85 4.43 12.98 -13.67
N GLY A 86 5.41 12.07 -13.67
CA GLY A 86 5.18 10.64 -13.46
C GLY A 86 4.62 10.33 -12.07
N VAL A 87 5.16 10.99 -11.04
CA VAL A 87 4.69 10.88 -9.65
C VAL A 87 3.26 11.41 -9.53
N LEU A 88 2.96 12.58 -10.08
CA LEU A 88 1.60 13.14 -10.08
C LEU A 88 0.59 12.18 -10.71
N LYS A 89 0.92 11.64 -11.89
CA LYS A 89 0.06 10.65 -12.56
C LYS A 89 -0.12 9.37 -11.73
N ALA A 90 0.94 8.92 -11.05
CA ALA A 90 0.86 7.77 -10.15
C ALA A 90 -0.07 8.06 -8.96
N TRP A 91 -0.01 9.27 -8.38
CA TRP A 91 -0.95 9.71 -7.33
C TRP A 91 -2.39 9.68 -7.81
N GLU A 92 -2.69 10.29 -8.97
CA GLU A 92 -4.05 10.29 -9.56
C GLU A 92 -4.57 8.86 -9.73
N THR A 93 -3.76 7.99 -10.35
CA THR A 93 -4.13 6.59 -10.60
C THR A 93 -4.40 5.83 -9.30
N VAL A 94 -3.59 6.05 -8.26
CA VAL A 94 -3.75 5.40 -6.97
C VAL A 94 -5.01 5.91 -6.24
N ILE A 95 -5.29 7.21 -6.29
CA ILE A 95 -6.49 7.80 -5.69
C ILE A 95 -7.75 7.23 -6.34
N ASP A 96 -7.77 7.08 -7.66
CA ASP A 96 -8.91 6.52 -8.40
C ASP A 96 -9.17 5.03 -8.09
N ASN A 97 -8.21 4.33 -7.46
CA ASN A 97 -8.27 2.91 -7.15
C ASN A 97 -8.22 2.61 -5.63
N ALA A 98 -8.27 3.64 -4.78
CA ALA A 98 -8.17 3.53 -3.32
C ALA A 98 -9.50 3.10 -2.66
#